data_AF-A0A9Q0YFD3-F1
#
_entry.id   AF-A0A9Q0YFD3-F1
#
_cell.length_a   1.000
_cell.length_b   1.000
_cell.length_c   1.000
_cell.angle_alpha   90.00
_cell.angle_beta   90.00
_cell.angle_gamma   90.00
#
_symmetry.space_group_name_H-M   'P 1'
#
loop_
_entity.id
_entity.type
_entity.pdbx_description
1 polymer ?
#
loop_
_entity_poly.entity_id
_entity_poly.type
_entity_poly.pdbx_seq_one_letter_code
_entity_poly.pdbx_strand_id
1 'polypeptide(L)' 'MEEFKVGQKVQALNELARWESAKVLAINEEENRLLVNFAGWGPEFDEWMHTKRVRLPVLGFQSEIGKE' A
#
# COMPACT_ATOMS: atom_id res chain seq x y z
N MET A 1 -8.63 6.69 14.50
CA MET A 1 -7.44 6.53 13.62
C MET A 1 -7.58 5.16 13.00
N GLU A 2 -7.47 5.04 11.67
CA GLU A 2 -7.47 3.71 11.05
C GLU A 2 -6.26 2.92 11.55
N GLU A 3 -6.50 1.78 12.20
CA GLU A 3 -5.44 0.90 12.69
C GLU A 3 -5.02 -0.06 11.58
N PHE A 4 -3.86 0.22 10.98
CA PHE A 4 -3.20 -0.69 10.05
C PHE A 4 -2.51 -1.83 10.80
N LYS A 5 -2.39 -3.00 10.16
CA LYS A 5 -1.70 -4.17 10.72
C LYS A 5 -0.63 -4.68 9.76
N VAL A 6 0.49 -5.13 10.29
CA VAL A 6 1.50 -5.84 9.50
C VAL A 6 0.88 -7.08 8.87
N GLY A 7 1.12 -7.28 7.57
CA GLY A 7 0.54 -8.34 6.77
C GLY A 7 -0.82 -8.01 6.15
N GLN A 8 -1.44 -6.87 6.52
CA GLN A 8 -2.72 -6.45 5.97
C GLN A 8 -2.58 -6.04 4.50
N LYS A 9 -3.58 -6.43 3.70
CA LYS A 9 -3.74 -5.94 2.33
C LYS A 9 -4.36 -4.55 2.37
N VAL A 10 -3.74 -3.62 1.68
CA VAL A 10 -4.11 -2.21 1.60
C VAL A 10 -4.03 -1.73 0.16
N GLN A 11 -4.45 -0.49 -0.08
CA GLN A 11 -4.14 0.20 -1.32
C GLN A 11 -3.20 1.37 -1.02
N ALA A 12 -2.14 1.49 -1.82
CA ALA A 12 -1.17 2.57 -1.72
C ALA A 12 -1.23 3.44 -2.99
N LEU A 13 -1.04 4.75 -2.81
CA LEU A 13 -1.07 5.72 -3.91
C LEU A 13 0.31 5.78 -4.59
N ASN A 14 0.41 5.31 -5.82
CA ASN A 14 1.65 5.34 -6.60
C ASN A 14 1.97 6.75 -7.14
N GLU A 15 3.11 6.90 -7.83
CA GLU A 15 3.57 8.18 -8.41
C GLU A 15 2.63 8.74 -9.48
N LEU A 16 1.83 7.88 -10.12
CA LEU A 16 0.82 8.25 -11.11
C LEU A 16 -0.53 8.63 -10.48
N ALA A 17 -0.57 8.84 -9.16
CA ALA A 17 -1.77 9.09 -8.38
C ALA A 17 -2.86 8.01 -8.57
N ARG A 18 -2.46 6.76 -8.82
CA ARG A 18 -3.34 5.59 -8.88
C ARG A 18 -3.23 4.77 -7.60
N TRP A 19 -4.38 4.33 -7.11
CA TRP A 19 -4.46 3.39 -6.00
C TRP A 19 -4.11 2.01 -6.50
N GLU A 20 -3.16 1.36 -5.84
CA GLU A 20 -2.59 0.09 -6.25
C GLU A 20 -2.58 -0.89 -5.09
N SER A 21 -2.77 -2.17 -5.37
CA SER A 21 -2.81 -3.20 -4.33
C SER A 21 -1.45 -3.38 -3.69
N ALA A 22 -1.38 -3.26 -2.36
CA ALA A 22 -0.15 -3.39 -1.60
C ALA A 22 -0.36 -4.18 -0.30
N LYS A 23 0.74 -4.59 0.32
CA LYS A 23 0.76 -5.28 1.61
C LYS A 23 1.61 -4.48 2.60
N VAL A 24 1.08 -4.26 3.80
CA VAL A 24 1.83 -3.64 4.89
C VAL A 24 2.89 -4.61 5.39
N LEU A 25 4.15 -4.20 5.34
CA LEU A 25 5.31 -4.96 5.84
C LEU A 25 5.77 -4.49 7.21
N ALA A 26 5.67 -3.19 7.50
CA ALA A 26 6.03 -2.59 8.77
C ALA A 26 5.23 -1.31 9.02
N ILE A 27 5.15 -0.90 10.29
CA ILE A 27 4.43 0.28 10.74
C ILE A 27 5.40 1.12 11.57
N ASN A 28 5.48 2.40 11.24
CA ASN A 28 6.17 3.42 12.03
C ASN A 28 5.14 4.44 12.50
N GLU A 29 4.67 4.26 13.73
CA GLU A 29 3.64 5.11 14.34
C GLU A 29 4.16 6.51 14.67
N GLU A 30 5.44 6.63 15.02
CA GLU A 30 6.08 7.91 15.34
C GLU A 30 6.08 8.85 14.14
N GLU A 31 6.41 8.33 12.95
CA GLU A 31 6.43 9.10 11.71
C GLU A 31 5.13 9.05 10.90
N ASN A 32 4.11 8.32 11.37
CA ASN A 32 2.89 8.04 10.61
C ASN A 32 3.17 7.46 9.22
N ARG A 33 4.08 6.48 9.14
CA ARG A 33 4.46 5.80 7.89
C ARG A 33 4.21 4.30 7.96
N LEU A 34 3.94 3.73 6.80
CA LEU A 34 3.79 2.30 6.58
C LEU A 34 4.79 1.87 5.52
N LEU A 35 5.55 0.81 5.79
CA LEU A 35 6.32 0.15 4.74
C LEU A 35 5.34 -0.72 3.95
N VAL A 36 5.21 -0.47 2.66
CA VAL A 36 4.30 -1.22 1.79
C VAL A 36 5.06 -1.87 0.64
N ASN A 37 4.63 -3.07 0.27
CA ASN A 37 5.08 -3.76 -0.94
C ASN A 37 3.93 -3.85 -1.92
N PHE A 38 4.14 -3.40 -3.15
CA PHE A 38 3.15 -3.49 -4.22
C PHE A 38 3.03 -4.92 -4.73
N ALA A 39 1.80 -5.39 -4.94
CA ALA A 39 1.55 -6.77 -5.35
C ALA A 39 2.25 -7.10 -6.68
N GLY A 40 3.13 -8.10 -6.68
CA GLY A 40 3.87 -8.53 -7.87
C GLY A 40 5.20 -7.81 -8.11
N TRP A 41 5.59 -6.90 -7.21
CA TRP A 41 6.90 -6.24 -7.22
C TRP A 41 7.84 -6.90 -6.20
N GLY A 42 9.13 -6.95 -6.53
CA GLY A 42 10.17 -7.47 -5.62
C GLY A 42 10.36 -6.61 -4.37
N PRO A 43 11.07 -7.11 -3.34
CA PRO A 43 11.34 -6.35 -2.11
C PRO A 43 12.18 -5.09 -2.33
N GLU A 44 12.86 -4.98 -3.47
CA GLU A 44 13.58 -3.77 -3.90
C GLU A 44 12.64 -2.56 -4.14
N PHE A 45 11.34 -2.79 -4.28
CA PHE A 45 10.31 -1.76 -4.46
C PHE A 45 9.52 -1.48 -3.17
N ASP A 46 9.99 -1.99 -2.02
CA ASP A 46 9.37 -1.70 -0.73
C ASP A 46 9.56 -0.21 -0.38
N GLU A 47 8.46 0.51 -0.14
CA GLU A 47 8.49 1.95 0.09
C GLU A 47 7.80 2.36 1.39
N TRP A 48 8.43 3.26 2.14
CA TRP A 48 7.84 3.90 3.32
C TRP A 48 6.90 5.03 2.89
N MET A 49 5.60 4.80 3.01
CA MET A 49 4.57 5.76 2.64
C MET A 49 3.87 6.35 3.86
N HIS A 50 3.54 7.64 3.79
CA HIS A 50 2.72 8.29 4.81
C HIS A 50 1.32 7.64 4.84
N THR A 51 0.73 7.44 6.02
CA THR A 51 -0.58 6.78 6.20
C THR A 51 -1.69 7.40 5.35
N LYS A 52 -1.69 8.72 5.14
CA LYS A 52 -2.60 9.44 4.21
C LYS A 52 -2.54 8.98 2.73
N ARG A 53 -1.45 8.34 2.30
CA ARG A 53 -1.30 7.76 0.95
C ARG A 53 -1.65 6.27 0.92
N VAL A 54 -2.17 5.73 2.02
CA VAL A 54 -2.56 4.33 2.16
C VAL A 54 -4.00 4.26 2.66
N ARG A 55 -4.77 3.31 2.16
CA ARG A 55 -6.16 3.08 2.60
C ARG A 55 -6.50 1.61 2.65
N LEU A 56 -7.58 1.28 3.35
CA LEU A 56 -8.16 -0.06 3.29
C LEU A 56 -8.68 -0.36 1.87
N PRO A 57 -8.63 -1.62 1.42
CA PRO A 57 -9.17 -1.99 0.13
C PRO A 57 -10.66 -1.70 0.07
N VAL A 58 -11.10 -1.00 -0.98
CA VAL A 58 -12.53 -0.85 -1.25
C VAL A 58 -13.05 -2.16 -1.84
N LEU A 59 -14.21 -2.64 -1.37
CA LEU A 59 -14.86 -3.83 -1.93
C LEU A 59 -15.04 -3.67 -3.45
N GLY A 60 -14.57 -4.66 -4.22
CA GLY A 60 -14.64 -4.65 -5.69
C GLY A 60 -13.43 -4.02 -6.40
N PHE A 61 -12.37 -3.62 -5.68
CA PHE A 61 -11.15 -3.15 -6.34
C PHE A 61 -10.44 -4.29 -7.08
N GLN A 62 -10.56 -4.29 -8.41
CA GLN A 62 -9.66 -5.00 -9.30
C GLN A 62 -8.59 -3.98 -9.71
N SER A 63 -7.32 -4.19 -9.35
CA SER A 63 -6.24 -3.44 -9.99
C SER A 63 -6.34 -3.75 -11.49
N GLU A 64 -6.82 -2.81 -12.28
CA GLU A 64 -6.69 -2.80 -13.73
C GLU A 64 -5.21 -2.58 -14.05
N ILE A 65 -4.41 -3.61 -13.83
CA ILE A 65 -3.09 -3.71 -14.44
C ILE A 65 -3.15 -4.93 -15.34
N GLY A 66 -3.81 -4.73 -16.48
CA GLY A 66 -3.34 -5.35 -17.69
C GLY A 66 -1.89 -4.92 -17.88
N LYS A 67 -0.97 -5.86 -17.68
CA LYS A 67 0.34 -5.77 -18.32
C LYS A 67 0.06 -5.84 -19.82
N GLU A 68 0.05 -4.70 -20.49
CA GLU A 68 0.24 -4.62 -21.94
C GLU A 68 1.73 -4.66 -22.29
#